data_AF-A0A818DBT6-F1
#
_entry.id   AF-A0A818DBT6-F1
#
_cell.length_a   1.000
_cell.length_b   1.000
_cell.length_c   1.000
_cell.angle_alpha   90.00
_cell.angle_beta   90.00
_cell.angle_gamma   90.00
#
_symmetry.space_group_name_H-M   'P 1'
#
loop_
_entity.id
_entity.type
_entity.pdbx_description
1 polymer ?
#
loop_
_entity_poly.entity_id
_entity_poly.type
_entity_poly.pdbx_seq_one_letter_code
_entity_poly.pdbx_strand_id
1 'polypeptide(L)'
;MLRRVNDSSKTIPLKQVNVSAKIHAFIADVTITQLFQNEEKTSVEAIYCFPIEENAAVYSFVAKIDDREIVAQLKEKKEAQREYSDALRQGHGAYLLEQDEKSQDCFIINVGALPVGKQCEIKISYVSELELVDDGKKIRFVIPTTIAPRYNPSEGQISSTVAGTTSQYVQSTPYTIEFSCQIDKLGQQLSQVSSSSHSINVDFSHNDFYNVSLSQQSTHLDRDIILDIELSQIRSNTIVAVEKNAIMAVFTPNEEDCKKALGTGADQLSTNEFVFVIDCSGSMEGDKIDAARQAMLLFLKSLPVNCRFNIIRFGSHYQSLFEKKVTAIYNEETMNKAQKMIKLMQADLGEY
;
A
#
# COMPACT_ATOMS: atom_id res chain seq x y z
N MET A 1 -3.85 1.96 -15.15
CA MET A 1 -3.92 1.49 -16.55
C MET A 1 -5.18 2.01 -17.21
N LEU A 2 -5.06 2.46 -18.47
CA LEU A 2 -6.19 2.85 -19.33
C LEU A 2 -6.58 1.65 -20.24
N ARG A 3 -7.86 1.29 -20.29
CA ARG A 3 -8.38 0.07 -20.96
C ARG A 3 -9.67 0.36 -21.73
N ARG A 4 -10.05 -0.50 -22.67
CA ARG A 4 -11.33 -0.35 -23.39
C ARG A 4 -12.51 -0.74 -22.51
N VAL A 5 -13.64 -0.03 -22.63
CA VAL A 5 -14.92 -0.42 -21.99
C VAL A 5 -15.42 -1.78 -22.52
N ASN A 6 -15.34 -1.99 -23.84
CA ASN A 6 -15.93 -3.18 -24.50
C ASN A 6 -14.96 -4.37 -24.66
N ASP A 7 -13.69 -4.22 -24.24
CA ASP A 7 -12.67 -5.27 -24.31
C ASP A 7 -11.57 -4.98 -23.28
N SER A 8 -11.81 -5.42 -22.04
CA SER A 8 -10.93 -5.17 -20.89
C SER A 8 -9.56 -5.85 -20.99
N SER A 9 -9.35 -6.71 -22.00
CA SER A 9 -8.08 -7.38 -22.31
C SER A 9 -7.12 -6.49 -23.10
N LYS A 10 -7.63 -5.47 -23.79
CA LYS A 10 -6.81 -4.52 -24.58
C LYS A 10 -6.58 -3.23 -23.81
N THR A 11 -5.30 -2.95 -23.56
CA THR A 11 -4.85 -1.72 -22.91
C THR A 11 -4.58 -0.64 -23.95
N ILE A 12 -4.86 0.62 -23.58
CA ILE A 12 -4.36 1.76 -24.35
C ILE A 12 -2.92 1.98 -23.90
N PRO A 13 -1.93 1.97 -24.82
CA PRO A 13 -0.53 2.07 -24.44
C PRO A 13 -0.23 3.31 -23.59
N LEU A 14 0.27 3.06 -22.39
CA LEU A 14 0.96 4.05 -21.57
C LEU A 14 2.30 4.36 -22.24
N LYS A 15 2.61 5.64 -22.40
CA LYS A 15 3.83 6.12 -23.08
C LYS A 15 4.83 6.70 -22.09
N GLN A 16 4.35 7.45 -21.11
CA GLN A 16 5.19 8.10 -20.11
C GLN A 16 4.48 8.17 -18.77
N VAL A 17 5.26 8.02 -17.70
CA VAL A 17 4.84 8.29 -16.32
C VAL A 17 5.79 9.31 -15.74
N ASN A 18 5.26 10.34 -15.11
CA ASN A 18 6.02 11.26 -14.28
C ASN A 18 5.40 11.28 -12.88
N VAL A 19 6.24 11.13 -11.87
CA VAL A 19 5.84 11.21 -10.47
C VAL A 19 6.64 12.31 -9.79
N SER A 20 5.93 13.23 -9.17
CA SER A 20 6.49 14.28 -8.31
C SER A 20 5.90 14.16 -6.93
N ALA A 21 6.74 14.09 -5.90
CA ALA A 21 6.33 13.99 -4.52
C ALA A 21 6.95 15.09 -3.66
N LYS A 22 6.23 15.48 -2.61
CA LYS A 22 6.75 16.31 -1.52
C LYS A 22 6.44 15.62 -0.20
N ILE A 23 7.48 15.38 0.59
CA ILE A 23 7.37 14.74 1.89
C ILE A 23 7.55 15.79 2.95
N HIS A 24 6.48 15.99 3.73
CA HIS A 24 6.41 16.86 4.88
C HIS A 24 6.21 15.98 6.12
N ALA A 25 7.32 15.71 6.83
CA ALA A 25 7.35 14.79 7.97
C ALA A 25 6.82 13.40 7.59
N PHE A 26 5.64 13.03 8.08
CA PHE A 26 5.02 11.71 7.85
C PHE A 26 3.91 11.76 6.78
N ILE A 27 3.84 12.82 5.98
CA ILE A 27 2.85 12.97 4.94
C ILE A 27 3.55 13.16 3.60
N ALA A 28 3.15 12.40 2.59
CA ALA A 28 3.54 12.62 1.20
C ALA A 28 2.40 13.28 0.43
N ASP A 29 2.66 14.40 -0.21
CA ASP A 29 1.84 14.97 -1.28
C ASP A 29 2.41 14.52 -2.62
N VAL A 30 1.64 13.73 -3.36
CA VAL A 30 2.08 13.05 -4.57
C VAL A 30 1.25 13.51 -5.75
N THR A 31 1.92 13.82 -6.86
CA THR A 31 1.30 14.05 -8.16
C THR A 31 1.84 13.03 -9.16
N ILE A 32 0.92 12.27 -9.76
CA ILE A 32 1.22 11.32 -10.83
C ILE A 32 0.65 11.88 -12.13
N THR A 33 1.47 11.92 -13.18
CA THR A 33 1.05 12.28 -14.55
C THR A 33 1.36 11.15 -15.50
N GLN A 34 0.36 10.70 -16.24
CA GLN A 34 0.44 9.56 -17.16
C GLN A 34 -0.04 9.93 -18.54
N LEU A 35 0.78 9.67 -19.55
CA LEU A 35 0.47 9.95 -20.94
C LEU A 35 0.10 8.66 -21.68
N PHE A 36 -1.11 8.59 -22.18
CA PHE A 36 -1.63 7.49 -23.00
C PHE A 36 -1.77 7.94 -24.46
N GLN A 37 -1.66 7.00 -25.40
CA GLN A 37 -1.95 7.25 -26.81
C GLN A 37 -2.82 6.14 -27.40
N ASN A 38 -3.89 6.52 -28.09
CA ASN A 38 -4.69 5.57 -28.85
C ASN A 38 -4.00 5.24 -30.18
N GLU A 39 -3.29 4.11 -30.24
CA GLU A 39 -2.62 3.62 -31.46
C GLU A 39 -3.52 2.72 -32.32
N GLU A 40 -4.79 2.60 -31.96
CA GLU A 40 -5.74 1.71 -32.64
C GLU A 40 -6.37 2.39 -33.86
N LYS A 41 -6.96 1.59 -34.74
CA LYS A 41 -7.59 2.09 -35.98
C LYS A 41 -8.98 2.69 -35.76
N THR A 42 -9.49 2.67 -34.52
CA THR A 42 -10.82 3.15 -34.16
C THR A 42 -10.77 3.99 -32.90
N SER A 43 -11.76 4.88 -32.72
CA SER A 43 -11.98 5.56 -31.45
C SER A 43 -12.24 4.53 -30.34
N VAL A 44 -11.70 4.75 -29.16
CA VAL A 44 -11.77 3.81 -28.03
C VAL A 44 -12.40 4.51 -26.84
N GLU A 45 -13.48 3.94 -26.30
CA GLU A 45 -13.97 4.34 -24.99
C GLU A 45 -13.08 3.74 -23.90
N ALA A 46 -12.57 4.58 -23.00
CA ALA A 46 -11.47 4.23 -22.12
C ALA A 46 -11.85 4.30 -20.64
N ILE A 47 -11.55 3.26 -19.86
CA ILE A 47 -11.62 3.23 -18.40
C ILE A 47 -10.21 3.29 -17.85
N TYR A 48 -9.99 4.17 -16.89
CA TYR A 48 -8.75 4.30 -16.17
C TYR A 48 -8.91 3.79 -14.74
N CYS A 49 -8.03 2.86 -14.35
CA CYS A 49 -7.91 2.39 -12.97
C CYS A 49 -6.49 2.66 -12.46
N PHE A 50 -6.34 3.17 -11.24
CA PHE A 50 -5.02 3.35 -10.62
C PHE A 50 -4.98 2.85 -9.19
N PRO A 51 -3.89 2.17 -8.78
CA PRO A 51 -3.66 1.82 -7.39
C PRO A 51 -3.25 3.06 -6.60
N ILE A 52 -3.69 3.12 -5.36
CA ILE A 52 -3.26 4.09 -4.37
C ILE A 52 -3.19 3.38 -3.00
N GLU A 53 -2.35 3.85 -2.09
CA GLU A 53 -2.30 3.28 -0.74
C GLU A 53 -3.65 3.48 -0.01
N GLU A 54 -4.00 2.53 0.87
CA GLU A 54 -5.29 2.51 1.58
C GLU A 54 -5.54 3.80 2.40
N ASN A 55 -4.46 4.40 2.93
CA ASN A 55 -4.53 5.63 3.74
C ASN A 55 -4.39 6.92 2.91
N ALA A 56 -4.48 6.84 1.59
CA ALA A 56 -4.33 8.00 0.73
C ALA A 56 -5.67 8.70 0.44
N ALA A 57 -5.63 10.02 0.34
CA ALA A 57 -6.78 10.85 -0.02
C ALA A 57 -6.51 11.60 -1.33
N VAL A 58 -7.26 11.24 -2.37
CA VAL A 58 -7.24 11.92 -3.67
C VAL A 58 -7.98 13.25 -3.55
N TYR A 59 -7.32 14.35 -3.92
CA TYR A 59 -7.90 15.69 -3.84
C TYR A 59 -7.96 16.41 -5.21
N SER A 60 -7.29 15.88 -6.24
CA SER A 60 -7.31 16.46 -7.58
C SER A 60 -7.22 15.37 -8.65
N PHE A 61 -8.03 15.54 -9.69
CA PHE A 61 -7.98 14.74 -10.91
C PHE A 61 -8.20 15.63 -12.13
N VAL A 62 -7.31 15.51 -13.12
CA VAL A 62 -7.40 16.20 -14.41
C VAL A 62 -7.16 15.19 -15.53
N ALA A 63 -8.04 15.17 -16.51
CA ALA A 63 -7.84 14.45 -17.77
C ALA A 63 -7.82 15.44 -18.93
N LYS A 64 -6.75 15.42 -19.73
CA LYS A 64 -6.58 16.26 -20.90
C LYS A 64 -6.56 15.40 -22.16
N ILE A 65 -7.44 15.71 -23.11
CA ILE A 65 -7.55 15.05 -24.41
C ILE A 65 -7.62 16.14 -25.47
N ASP A 66 -6.59 16.23 -26.32
CA ASP A 66 -6.42 17.36 -27.26
C ASP A 66 -6.46 18.72 -26.53
N ASP A 67 -7.37 19.61 -26.93
CA ASP A 67 -7.58 20.95 -26.36
C ASP A 67 -8.61 20.95 -25.21
N ARG A 68 -9.17 19.79 -24.87
CA ARG A 68 -10.16 19.65 -23.79
C ARG A 68 -9.48 19.24 -22.51
N GLU A 69 -9.77 19.98 -21.45
CA GLU A 69 -9.34 19.67 -20.08
C GLU A 69 -10.57 19.39 -19.24
N ILE A 70 -10.60 18.22 -18.62
CA ILE A 70 -11.65 17.75 -17.72
C ILE A 70 -11.08 17.83 -16.31
N VAL A 71 -11.57 18.78 -15.52
CA VAL A 71 -11.18 18.96 -14.12
C VAL A 71 -12.28 18.41 -13.23
N ALA A 72 -11.94 17.43 -12.39
CA ALA A 72 -12.91 16.84 -11.47
C ALA A 72 -13.28 17.85 -10.37
N GLN A 73 -14.57 17.89 -10.03
CA GLN A 73 -15.07 18.64 -8.88
C GLN A 73 -15.44 17.65 -7.77
N LEU A 74 -14.86 17.85 -6.59
CA LEU A 74 -15.17 17.00 -5.43
C LEU A 74 -16.59 17.31 -4.93
N LYS A 75 -17.41 16.27 -4.80
CA LYS A 75 -18.79 16.34 -4.33
C LYS A 75 -19.09 15.20 -3.36
N GLU A 76 -20.18 15.31 -2.60
CA GLU A 76 -20.67 14.19 -1.80
C GLU A 76 -21.04 13.01 -2.71
N LYS A 77 -20.77 11.78 -2.27
CA LYS A 77 -20.85 10.58 -3.10
C LYS A 77 -22.22 10.41 -3.77
N LYS A 78 -23.32 10.57 -3.03
CA LYS A 78 -24.67 10.39 -3.58
C LYS A 78 -25.06 11.53 -4.50
N GLU A 79 -24.61 12.75 -4.22
CA GLU A 79 -24.79 13.90 -5.12
C GLU A 79 -24.08 13.66 -6.46
N ALA A 80 -22.80 13.28 -6.43
CA ALA A 80 -22.00 12.98 -7.63
C ALA A 80 -22.65 11.88 -8.50
N GLN A 81 -23.10 10.79 -7.88
CA GLN A 81 -23.76 9.68 -8.57
C GLN A 81 -25.09 10.08 -9.23
N ARG A 82 -25.86 10.97 -8.57
CA ARG A 82 -27.12 11.50 -9.12
C ARG A 82 -26.87 12.37 -10.34
N GLU A 83 -25.97 13.35 -10.21
CA GLU A 83 -25.63 14.24 -11.33
C GLU A 83 -25.07 13.48 -12.54
N TYR A 84 -24.20 12.50 -12.30
CA TYR A 84 -23.70 11.61 -13.34
C TYR A 84 -24.85 10.88 -14.06
N SER A 85 -25.76 10.28 -13.30
CA SER A 85 -26.92 9.55 -13.85
C SER A 85 -27.86 10.46 -14.63
N ASP A 86 -28.09 11.68 -14.15
CA ASP A 86 -28.96 12.66 -14.80
C ASP A 86 -28.34 13.20 -16.09
N ALA A 87 -27.03 13.45 -16.10
CA ALA A 87 -26.30 13.85 -17.30
C ALA A 87 -26.37 12.76 -18.39
N LEU A 88 -26.19 11.49 -18.03
CA LEU A 88 -26.35 10.36 -18.96
C LEU A 88 -27.78 10.27 -19.52
N ARG A 89 -28.81 10.45 -18.68
CA ARG A 89 -30.22 10.45 -19.13
C ARG A 89 -30.53 11.58 -20.10
N GLN A 90 -29.84 12.72 -19.95
CA GLN A 90 -29.97 13.88 -20.83
C GLN A 90 -29.11 13.76 -22.11
N GLY A 91 -28.32 12.69 -22.25
CA GLY A 91 -27.46 12.47 -23.41
C GLY A 91 -26.15 13.26 -23.39
N HIS A 92 -25.76 13.83 -22.25
CA HIS A 92 -24.47 14.50 -22.07
C HIS A 92 -23.36 13.49 -21.77
N GLY A 93 -22.14 13.79 -22.21
CA GLY A 93 -20.96 13.07 -21.72
C GLY A 93 -20.72 13.41 -20.25
N ALA A 94 -20.64 12.40 -19.39
CA ALA A 94 -20.42 12.55 -17.95
C ALA A 94 -19.22 11.69 -17.52
N TYR A 95 -18.50 12.17 -16.50
CA TYR A 95 -17.27 11.56 -16.01
C TYR A 95 -17.38 11.47 -14.49
N LEU A 96 -17.22 10.27 -13.93
CA LEU A 96 -17.29 10.02 -12.50
C LEU A 96 -16.02 9.28 -12.07
N LEU A 97 -15.33 9.84 -11.08
CA LEU A 97 -14.21 9.24 -10.38
C LEU A 97 -14.70 8.80 -9.00
N GLU A 98 -14.57 7.52 -8.68
CA GLU A 98 -14.93 7.01 -7.37
C GLU A 98 -13.96 5.90 -6.91
N GLN A 99 -13.81 5.80 -5.59
CA GLN A 99 -13.08 4.71 -4.94
C GLN A 99 -13.92 3.43 -5.06
N ASP A 100 -13.31 2.31 -5.44
CA ASP A 100 -14.00 1.05 -5.59
C ASP A 100 -14.54 0.55 -4.23
N GLU A 101 -15.83 0.19 -4.17
CA GLU A 101 -16.47 -0.22 -2.91
C GLU A 101 -15.91 -1.54 -2.35
N LYS A 102 -15.26 -2.35 -3.20
CA LYS A 102 -14.66 -3.63 -2.82
C LYS A 102 -13.14 -3.54 -2.62
N SER A 103 -12.52 -2.45 -3.07
CA SER A 103 -11.06 -2.28 -3.15
C SER A 103 -10.68 -0.83 -2.84
N GLN A 104 -10.48 -0.54 -1.55
CA GLN A 104 -10.20 0.81 -1.07
C GLN A 104 -8.88 1.40 -1.62
N ASP A 105 -7.98 0.57 -2.13
CA ASP A 105 -6.72 0.92 -2.76
C ASP A 105 -6.84 1.17 -4.29
N CYS A 106 -8.05 1.23 -4.84
CA CYS A 106 -8.26 1.39 -6.28
C CYS A 106 -9.30 2.47 -6.58
N PHE A 107 -8.95 3.32 -7.54
CA PHE A 107 -9.84 4.35 -8.08
C PHE A 107 -10.11 4.10 -9.55
N ILE A 108 -11.35 4.33 -9.97
CA ILE A 108 -11.83 4.06 -11.32
C ILE A 108 -12.47 5.31 -11.91
N ILE A 109 -12.16 5.62 -13.17
CA ILE A 109 -12.82 6.69 -13.94
C ILE A 109 -13.03 6.26 -15.40
N ASN A 110 -14.19 6.61 -15.97
CA ASN A 110 -14.41 6.55 -17.41
C ASN A 110 -13.86 7.83 -18.06
N VAL A 111 -12.87 7.72 -18.94
CA VAL A 111 -12.21 8.81 -19.67
C VAL A 111 -12.90 9.11 -21.01
N GLY A 112 -13.98 8.39 -21.34
CA GLY A 112 -14.80 8.59 -22.53
C GLY A 112 -14.08 8.17 -23.82
N ALA A 113 -14.53 8.69 -24.96
CA ALA A 113 -14.01 8.32 -26.27
C ALA A 113 -12.67 9.03 -26.58
N LEU A 114 -11.59 8.26 -26.64
CA LEU A 114 -10.25 8.68 -27.09
C LEU A 114 -10.10 8.44 -28.61
N PRO A 115 -10.01 9.48 -29.46
CA PRO A 115 -9.93 9.32 -30.91
C PRO A 115 -8.62 8.66 -31.37
N VAL A 116 -8.62 8.16 -32.61
CA VAL A 116 -7.46 7.51 -33.25
C VAL A 116 -6.25 8.46 -33.28
N GLY A 117 -5.09 7.97 -32.84
CA GLY A 117 -3.82 8.67 -32.83
C GLY A 117 -3.67 9.73 -31.74
N LYS A 118 -4.75 10.05 -31.01
CA LYS A 118 -4.76 11.11 -29.99
C LYS A 118 -4.17 10.66 -28.66
N GLN A 119 -3.66 11.65 -27.93
CA GLN A 119 -3.09 11.45 -26.60
C GLN A 119 -4.10 11.85 -25.52
N CYS A 120 -4.02 11.15 -24.39
CA CYS A 120 -4.71 11.48 -23.17
C CYS A 120 -3.69 11.59 -22.04
N GLU A 121 -3.60 12.77 -21.42
CA GLU A 121 -2.83 12.98 -20.21
C GLU A 121 -3.76 12.88 -19.01
N ILE A 122 -3.41 12.05 -18.03
CA ILE A 122 -4.12 11.90 -16.78
C ILE A 122 -3.21 12.38 -15.66
N LYS A 123 -3.67 13.34 -14.88
CA LYS A 123 -2.96 13.90 -13.73
C LYS A 123 -3.78 13.72 -12.46
N ILE A 124 -3.17 13.14 -11.44
CA ILE A 124 -3.80 12.83 -10.17
C ILE A 124 -2.93 13.40 -9.06
N SER A 125 -3.54 14.07 -8.10
CA SER A 125 -2.85 14.49 -6.87
C SER A 125 -3.56 13.96 -5.64
N TYR A 126 -2.77 13.44 -4.71
CA TYR A 126 -3.24 12.83 -3.47
C TYR A 126 -2.24 13.05 -2.34
N VAL A 127 -2.73 12.96 -1.10
CA VAL A 127 -1.88 12.88 0.09
C VAL A 127 -1.90 11.48 0.67
N SER A 128 -0.80 10.98 1.22
CA SER A 128 -0.73 9.70 1.94
C SER A 128 0.04 9.86 3.25
N GLU A 129 -0.36 9.13 4.29
CA GLU A 129 0.40 9.00 5.52
C GLU A 129 1.50 7.95 5.35
N LEU A 130 2.71 8.27 5.82
CA LEU A 130 3.90 7.46 5.66
C LEU A 130 4.16 6.62 6.91
N GLU A 131 4.46 5.35 6.70
CA GLU A 131 4.74 4.42 7.79
C GLU A 131 6.15 4.62 8.37
N LEU A 132 6.21 4.46 9.69
CA LEU A 132 7.46 4.29 10.41
C LEU A 132 7.87 2.82 10.44
N VAL A 133 9.05 2.54 9.92
CA VAL A 133 9.64 1.20 9.87
C VAL A 133 10.95 1.16 10.66
N ASP A 134 11.45 -0.05 10.90
CA ASP A 134 12.71 -0.28 11.63
C ASP A 134 12.70 0.36 13.03
N ASP A 135 11.65 0.07 13.81
CA ASP A 135 11.44 0.58 15.18
C ASP A 135 11.45 2.12 15.26
N GLY A 136 10.86 2.78 14.26
CA GLY A 136 10.76 4.24 14.20
C GLY A 136 11.99 4.96 13.66
N LYS A 137 13.01 4.23 13.16
CA LYS A 137 14.23 4.84 12.59
C LYS A 137 14.04 5.37 11.18
N LYS A 138 13.11 4.78 10.42
CA LYS A 138 12.95 5.07 9.00
C LYS A 138 11.51 5.41 8.69
N ILE A 139 11.33 6.41 7.83
CA ILE A 139 10.05 6.69 7.18
C ILE A 139 10.10 6.02 5.81
N ARG A 140 9.10 5.20 5.49
CA ARG A 140 9.01 4.53 4.20
C ARG A 140 7.98 5.22 3.31
N PHE A 141 8.39 5.55 2.09
CA PHE A 141 7.53 6.05 1.04
C PHE A 141 7.51 5.06 -0.13
N VAL A 142 6.31 4.70 -0.58
CA VAL A 142 6.11 3.75 -1.67
C VAL A 142 5.23 4.36 -2.75
N ILE A 143 5.68 4.24 -4.00
CA ILE A 143 4.81 4.42 -5.18
C ILE A 143 4.50 3.03 -5.73
N PRO A 144 3.27 2.54 -5.53
CA PRO A 144 2.88 1.25 -6.08
C PRO A 144 2.79 1.35 -7.60
N THR A 145 3.39 0.40 -8.30
CA THR A 145 3.35 0.32 -9.76
C THR A 145 2.48 -0.81 -10.28
N THR A 146 2.03 -1.68 -9.38
CA THR A 146 1.20 -2.85 -9.69
C THR A 146 -0.06 -2.87 -8.81
N ILE A 147 -1.20 -3.21 -9.40
CA ILE A 147 -2.40 -3.62 -8.64
C ILE A 147 -2.21 -5.10 -8.28
N ALA A 148 -2.17 -5.51 -7.01
CA ALA A 148 -2.00 -6.94 -6.69
C ALA A 148 -3.29 -7.76 -6.96
N PRO A 149 -3.20 -9.03 -7.40
CA PRO A 149 -4.33 -9.96 -7.41
C PRO A 149 -4.97 -10.11 -6.02
N ARG A 150 -6.31 -10.09 -5.92
CA ARG A 150 -7.04 -10.21 -4.64
C ARG A 150 -7.75 -11.56 -4.48
N TYR A 151 -8.04 -11.94 -3.24
CA TYR A 151 -8.90 -13.08 -2.94
C TYR A 151 -10.35 -12.60 -2.87
N ASN A 152 -11.26 -13.23 -3.63
CA ASN A 152 -12.68 -12.89 -3.60
C ASN A 152 -13.43 -14.03 -2.88
N PRO A 153 -13.82 -13.84 -1.60
CA PRO A 153 -14.47 -14.90 -0.82
C PRO A 153 -15.83 -15.32 -1.42
N SER A 154 -16.49 -14.46 -2.19
CA SER A 154 -17.77 -14.75 -2.85
C SER A 154 -17.68 -15.87 -3.90
N GLU A 155 -16.49 -16.12 -4.46
CA GLU A 155 -16.25 -17.11 -5.52
C GLU A 155 -15.30 -18.24 -5.07
N GLY A 156 -14.80 -18.21 -3.83
CA GLY A 156 -13.86 -19.20 -3.31
C GLY A 156 -12.51 -19.25 -4.05
N GLN A 157 -12.24 -18.29 -4.93
CA GLN A 157 -11.05 -18.22 -5.78
C GLN A 157 -10.25 -16.92 -5.54
N ILE A 158 -8.95 -16.96 -5.84
CA ILE A 158 -8.11 -15.76 -5.99
C ILE A 158 -8.57 -15.05 -7.26
N SER A 159 -9.57 -14.19 -7.15
CA SER A 159 -10.07 -13.37 -8.24
C SER A 159 -9.32 -12.05 -8.24
N SER A 160 -8.43 -11.87 -9.21
CA SER A 160 -7.67 -10.64 -9.44
C SER A 160 -8.53 -9.43 -9.82
N THR A 161 -9.85 -9.58 -9.78
CA THR A 161 -10.83 -8.67 -10.37
C THR A 161 -11.24 -7.56 -9.43
N VAL A 162 -10.49 -6.46 -9.47
CA VAL A 162 -11.08 -5.14 -9.19
C VAL A 162 -11.72 -4.67 -10.50
N ALA A 163 -13.05 -4.57 -10.58
CA ALA A 163 -13.77 -4.27 -11.83
C ALA A 163 -13.41 -5.20 -13.02
N GLY A 164 -13.25 -6.51 -12.79
CA GLY A 164 -12.92 -7.47 -13.86
C GLY A 164 -11.46 -7.48 -14.31
N THR A 165 -10.55 -6.89 -13.52
CA THR A 165 -9.12 -6.83 -13.86
C THR A 165 -8.37 -8.13 -13.54
N THR A 166 -7.30 -8.41 -14.28
CA THR A 166 -6.26 -9.39 -13.93
C THR A 166 -4.98 -8.56 -14.01
N SER A 167 -4.29 -8.38 -12.90
CA SER A 167 -2.98 -7.71 -12.91
C SER A 167 -1.90 -8.78 -12.98
N GLN A 168 -1.15 -8.80 -14.07
CA GLN A 168 0.01 -9.66 -14.23
C GLN A 168 1.25 -8.79 -14.14
N TYR A 169 2.24 -9.24 -13.38
CA TYR A 169 3.59 -8.69 -13.40
C TYR A 169 4.11 -8.77 -14.85
N VAL A 170 4.37 -7.63 -15.48
CA VAL A 170 4.90 -7.60 -16.85
C VAL A 170 6.41 -7.45 -16.75
N GLN A 171 7.16 -8.49 -17.16
CA GLN A 171 8.63 -8.50 -17.12
C GLN A 171 9.29 -7.44 -18.00
N SER A 172 8.57 -6.81 -18.92
CA SER A 172 9.05 -5.67 -19.70
C SER A 172 7.91 -4.69 -20.01
N THR A 173 7.99 -3.48 -19.44
CA THR A 173 7.08 -2.39 -19.78
C THR A 173 7.69 -1.53 -20.90
N PRO A 174 6.95 -1.22 -21.99
CA PRO A 174 7.46 -0.41 -23.10
C PRO A 174 7.51 1.10 -22.78
N TYR A 175 7.28 1.48 -21.53
CA TYR A 175 7.25 2.86 -21.06
C TYR A 175 8.20 3.04 -19.88
N THR A 176 8.60 4.29 -19.69
CA THR A 176 9.51 4.70 -18.61
C THR A 176 8.82 5.60 -17.60
N ILE A 177 9.36 5.61 -16.39
CA ILE A 177 8.97 6.49 -15.30
C ILE A 177 10.08 7.49 -15.00
N GLU A 178 9.70 8.76 -14.92
CA GLU A 178 10.48 9.82 -14.30
C GLU A 178 9.98 10.03 -12.87
N PHE A 179 10.89 10.21 -11.93
CA PHE A 179 10.55 10.37 -10.53
C PHE A 179 11.39 11.47 -9.87
N SER A 180 10.71 12.33 -9.11
CA SER A 180 11.31 13.36 -8.27
C SER A 180 10.58 13.45 -6.94
N CYS A 181 11.32 13.64 -5.85
CA CYS A 181 10.77 13.80 -4.52
C CYS A 181 11.53 14.88 -3.77
N GLN A 182 10.82 15.86 -3.22
CA GLN A 182 11.36 16.82 -2.28
C GLN A 182 11.06 16.35 -0.86
N ILE A 183 12.06 16.26 0.01
CA ILE A 183 11.88 15.87 1.41
C ILE A 183 12.26 17.05 2.29
N ASP A 184 11.29 17.63 2.99
CA ASP A 184 11.55 18.76 3.87
C ASP A 184 12.32 18.32 5.12
N LYS A 185 13.23 19.17 5.59
CA LYS A 185 14.04 18.89 6.79
C LYS A 185 13.22 19.01 8.07
N LEU A 186 12.30 19.97 8.16
CA LEU A 186 11.41 20.22 9.32
C LEU A 186 12.10 20.09 10.69
N GLY A 187 13.34 20.58 10.83
CA GLY A 187 14.12 20.49 12.07
C GLY A 187 14.63 19.09 12.46
N GLN A 188 14.47 18.12 11.56
CA GLN A 188 15.04 16.78 11.62
C GLN A 188 16.20 16.69 10.63
N GLN A 189 17.37 16.26 11.12
CA GLN A 189 18.44 15.87 10.21
C GLN A 189 18.18 14.43 9.76
N LEU A 190 18.24 14.18 8.47
CA LEU A 190 18.24 12.83 7.93
C LEU A 190 19.67 12.28 7.99
N SER A 191 19.82 11.04 8.45
CA SER A 191 21.11 10.35 8.38
C SER A 191 21.38 9.85 6.96
N GLN A 192 20.34 9.34 6.30
CA GLN A 192 20.43 8.77 4.97
C GLN A 192 19.07 8.78 4.27
N VAL A 193 19.07 8.91 2.94
CA VAL A 193 17.94 8.51 2.09
C VAL A 193 18.43 7.42 1.15
N SER A 194 17.69 6.32 1.08
CA SER A 194 18.06 5.15 0.29
C SER A 194 16.86 4.58 -0.44
N SER A 195 17.11 3.71 -1.42
CA SER A 195 16.06 2.96 -2.10
C SER A 195 16.51 1.53 -2.29
N SER A 196 15.64 0.59 -1.91
CA SER A 196 15.83 -0.86 -2.15
C SER A 196 15.39 -1.28 -3.55
N SER A 197 14.72 -0.40 -4.27
CA SER A 197 14.08 -0.69 -5.55
C SER A 197 14.86 -0.13 -6.76
N HIS A 198 15.41 1.07 -6.65
CA HIS A 198 16.03 1.81 -7.74
C HIS A 198 17.28 2.56 -7.26
N SER A 199 18.24 2.80 -8.16
CA SER A 199 19.34 3.71 -7.85
C SER A 199 18.84 5.15 -7.82
N ILE A 200 19.20 5.90 -6.78
CA ILE A 200 18.77 7.29 -6.56
C ILE A 200 19.96 8.24 -6.40
N ASN A 201 19.74 9.50 -6.73
CA ASN A 201 20.59 10.62 -6.36
C ASN A 201 19.88 11.44 -5.29
N VAL A 202 20.63 11.90 -4.30
CA VAL A 202 20.11 12.77 -3.22
C VAL A 202 20.96 14.03 -3.18
N ASP A 203 20.33 15.18 -3.39
CA ASP A 203 20.95 16.48 -3.33
C ASP A 203 20.79 17.10 -1.94
N PHE A 204 21.93 17.29 -1.28
CA PHE A 204 22.05 17.86 0.06
C PHE A 204 22.39 19.37 0.05
N SER A 205 22.49 20.00 -1.13
CA SER A 205 22.91 21.39 -1.28
C SER A 205 21.88 22.41 -0.77
N HIS A 206 20.61 22.03 -0.71
CA HIS A 206 19.53 22.87 -0.25
C HIS A 206 19.47 22.94 1.28
N ASN A 207 19.13 24.13 1.82
CA ASN A 207 19.11 24.36 3.27
C ASN A 207 17.89 23.73 3.95
N ASP A 208 16.71 23.76 3.32
CA ASP A 208 15.44 23.44 3.98
C ASP A 208 14.84 22.10 3.56
N PHE A 209 15.34 21.50 2.48
CA PHE A 209 14.87 20.23 1.95
C PHE A 209 16.01 19.43 1.30
N TYR A 210 15.73 18.18 0.96
CA TYR A 210 16.55 17.31 0.13
C TYR A 210 15.80 17.00 -1.17
N ASN A 211 16.47 17.07 -2.31
CA ASN A 211 15.90 16.61 -3.57
C ASN A 211 16.37 15.19 -3.85
N VAL A 212 15.43 14.29 -4.10
CA VAL A 212 15.67 12.90 -4.48
C VAL A 212 15.17 12.69 -5.89
N SER A 213 16.01 12.10 -6.72
CA SER A 213 15.64 11.69 -8.08
C SER A 213 16.22 10.31 -8.37
N LEU A 214 15.74 9.68 -9.44
CA LEU A 214 16.40 8.48 -9.96
C LEU A 214 17.80 8.85 -10.47
N SER A 215 18.76 7.93 -10.34
CA SER A 215 20.12 8.16 -10.85
C SER A 215 20.16 8.30 -12.38
N GLN A 216 19.19 7.71 -13.07
CA GLN A 216 18.94 7.88 -14.50
C GLN A 216 17.71 8.77 -14.68
N GLN A 217 17.62 9.48 -15.82
CA GLN A 217 16.48 10.37 -16.09
C GLN A 217 15.14 9.62 -16.01
N SER A 218 15.11 8.38 -16.51
CA SER A 218 13.95 7.51 -16.41
C SER A 218 14.35 6.04 -16.27
N THR A 219 13.44 5.20 -15.79
CA THR A 219 13.63 3.75 -15.66
C THR A 219 12.36 2.99 -16.06
N HIS A 220 12.42 1.67 -16.15
CA HIS A 220 11.23 0.85 -16.45
C HIS A 220 10.33 0.74 -15.22
N LEU A 221 9.01 0.72 -15.44
CA LEU A 221 8.02 0.58 -14.39
C LEU A 221 7.74 -0.90 -14.09
N ASP A 222 8.78 -1.64 -13.69
CA ASP A 222 8.70 -3.11 -13.49
C ASP A 222 8.52 -3.53 -12.02
N ARG A 223 8.61 -2.59 -11.08
CA ARG A 223 8.48 -2.78 -9.63
C ARG A 223 8.13 -1.47 -8.93
N ASP A 224 7.77 -1.53 -7.66
CA ASP A 224 7.42 -0.34 -6.86
C ASP A 224 8.64 0.57 -6.66
N ILE A 225 8.43 1.89 -6.56
CA ILE A 225 9.48 2.81 -6.12
C ILE A 225 9.39 2.92 -4.60
N ILE A 226 10.43 2.48 -3.90
CA ILE A 226 10.52 2.49 -2.44
C ILE A 226 11.63 3.45 -2.02
N LEU A 227 11.33 4.46 -1.22
CA LEU A 227 12.31 5.29 -0.53
C LEU A 227 12.27 5.01 0.97
N ASP A 228 13.44 4.70 1.54
CA ASP A 228 13.66 4.59 2.98
C ASP A 228 14.43 5.83 3.44
N ILE A 229 13.77 6.65 4.25
CA ILE A 229 14.25 7.93 4.77
C ILE A 229 14.65 7.73 6.23
N GLU A 230 15.95 7.68 6.49
CA GLU A 230 16.49 7.39 7.82
C GLU A 230 16.68 8.68 8.62
N LEU A 231 16.12 8.68 9.84
CA LEU A 231 16.16 9.80 10.76
C LEU A 231 17.46 9.75 11.58
N SER A 232 18.15 10.87 11.75
CA SER A 232 19.37 10.93 12.58
C SER A 232 19.09 10.67 14.06
N GLN A 233 17.87 10.95 14.51
CA GLN A 233 17.41 10.72 15.87
C GLN A 233 15.93 10.36 15.86
N ILE A 234 15.56 9.29 16.57
CA ILE A 234 14.17 8.97 16.86
C ILE A 234 13.71 9.97 17.94
N ARG A 235 12.71 10.79 17.63
CA ARG A 235 12.11 11.69 18.60
C ARG A 235 10.69 11.25 18.88
N SER A 236 10.48 10.74 20.07
CA SER A 236 9.19 10.18 20.49
C SER A 236 8.07 11.22 20.58
N ASN A 237 8.39 12.49 20.86
CA ASN A 237 7.39 13.55 21.04
C ASN A 237 7.80 14.80 20.26
N THR A 238 7.29 15.00 19.04
CA THR A 238 7.73 16.11 18.18
C THR A 238 6.55 16.87 17.60
N ILE A 239 6.55 18.19 17.75
CA ILE A 239 5.75 19.07 16.89
C ILE A 239 6.50 19.20 15.57
N VAL A 240 5.90 18.68 14.50
CA VAL A 240 6.53 18.61 13.18
C VAL A 240 6.12 19.75 12.26
N ALA A 241 4.95 20.35 12.49
CA ALA A 241 4.49 21.53 11.76
C ALA A 241 3.60 22.41 12.65
N VAL A 242 3.73 23.73 12.47
CA VAL A 242 2.87 24.74 13.09
C VAL A 242 2.41 25.69 12.00
N GLU A 243 1.10 25.69 11.77
CA GLU A 243 0.42 26.59 10.86
C GLU A 243 -0.49 27.53 11.64
N LYS A 244 -0.96 28.60 11.00
CA LYS A 244 -1.77 29.66 11.66
C LYS A 244 -2.93 29.12 12.51
N ASN A 245 -3.60 28.05 12.05
CA ASN A 245 -4.77 27.46 12.70
C ASN A 245 -4.63 25.95 12.97
N ALA A 246 -3.45 25.37 12.79
CA ALA A 246 -3.25 23.93 12.87
C ALA A 246 -1.87 23.60 13.42
N ILE A 247 -1.78 22.53 14.22
CA ILE A 247 -0.50 22.01 14.71
C ILE A 247 -0.49 20.52 14.40
N MET A 248 0.60 20.05 13.79
CA MET A 248 0.85 18.62 13.62
C MET A 248 1.85 18.20 14.68
N ALA A 249 1.41 17.32 15.59
CA ALA A 249 2.25 16.69 16.60
C ALA A 249 2.26 15.18 16.37
N VAL A 250 3.45 14.59 16.44
CA VAL A 250 3.66 13.16 16.23
C VAL A 250 4.22 12.55 17.51
N PHE A 251 3.59 11.46 17.93
CA PHE A 251 3.95 10.72 19.13
C PHE A 251 4.30 9.28 18.75
N THR A 252 5.59 8.96 18.79
CA THR A 252 6.14 7.63 18.46
C THR A 252 7.02 7.15 19.61
N PRO A 253 6.42 6.73 20.74
CA PRO A 253 7.19 6.25 21.89
C PRO A 253 7.93 4.97 21.50
N ASN A 254 9.23 4.90 21.81
CA ASN A 254 9.98 3.65 21.69
C ASN A 254 9.91 2.84 22.99
N GLU A 255 10.47 1.63 22.97
CA GLU A 255 10.47 0.74 24.14
C GLU A 255 11.14 1.39 25.36
N GLU A 256 12.19 2.19 25.17
CA GLU A 256 12.86 2.90 26.28
C GLU A 256 11.96 3.97 26.89
N ASP A 257 11.22 4.71 26.07
CA ASP A 257 10.29 5.74 26.54
C ASP A 257 9.17 5.12 27.37
N CYS A 258 8.65 3.97 26.92
CA CYS A 258 7.67 3.18 27.66
C CYS A 258 8.24 2.69 29.00
N LYS A 259 9.47 2.15 29.03
CA LYS A 259 10.15 1.71 30.26
C LYS A 259 10.34 2.86 31.26
N LYS A 260 10.77 4.03 30.78
CA LYS A 260 10.92 5.25 31.60
C LYS A 260 9.58 5.69 32.18
N ALA A 261 8.52 5.72 31.37
CA ALA A 261 7.18 6.14 31.80
C ALA A 261 6.56 5.22 32.86
N LEU A 262 6.81 3.91 32.76
CA LEU A 262 6.28 2.91 33.71
C LEU A 262 7.04 2.90 35.04
N GLY A 263 8.13 3.67 35.19
CA GLY A 263 8.95 3.70 36.41
C GLY A 263 9.64 2.36 36.72
N THR A 264 9.62 1.44 35.77
CA THR A 264 10.21 0.13 35.87
C THR A 264 11.67 0.25 35.47
N GLY A 265 12.59 0.04 36.42
CA GLY A 265 14.01 -0.13 36.09
C GLY A 265 14.19 -1.16 34.97
N ALA A 266 15.31 -1.11 34.26
CA ALA A 266 15.62 -1.91 33.06
C ALA A 266 15.38 -3.44 33.18
N ASP A 267 15.14 -3.96 34.39
CA ASP A 267 14.92 -5.37 34.72
C ASP A 267 13.46 -5.84 34.69
N GLN A 268 12.47 -4.97 34.58
CA GLN A 268 11.08 -5.38 34.29
C GLN A 268 10.87 -5.39 32.78
N LEU A 269 11.50 -6.36 32.10
CA LEU A 269 11.15 -6.68 30.72
C LEU A 269 9.64 -6.95 30.68
N SER A 270 8.91 -6.17 29.89
CA SER A 270 7.51 -6.48 29.59
C SER A 270 7.44 -7.91 29.07
N THR A 271 6.78 -8.80 29.80
CA THR A 271 6.57 -10.17 29.33
C THR A 271 5.55 -10.11 28.22
N ASN A 272 6.02 -9.89 26.99
CA ASN A 272 5.17 -9.87 25.81
C ASN A 272 4.45 -11.22 25.72
N GLU A 273 3.15 -11.17 25.45
CA GLU A 273 2.29 -12.35 25.37
C GLU A 273 1.78 -12.52 23.94
N PHE A 274 2.12 -13.64 23.30
CA PHE A 274 1.81 -13.91 21.90
C PHE A 274 0.84 -15.08 21.76
N VAL A 275 -0.36 -14.84 21.23
CA VAL A 275 -1.32 -15.91 20.94
C VAL A 275 -1.48 -16.03 19.43
N PHE A 276 -0.96 -17.12 18.86
CA PHE A 276 -1.11 -17.40 17.44
C PHE A 276 -2.43 -18.13 17.20
N VAL A 277 -3.28 -17.58 16.33
CA VAL A 277 -4.55 -18.18 15.96
C VAL A 277 -4.48 -18.57 14.49
N ILE A 278 -4.59 -19.86 14.18
CA ILE A 278 -4.28 -20.42 12.85
C ILE A 278 -5.48 -21.20 12.32
N ASP A 279 -5.92 -20.87 11.11
CA ASP A 279 -6.97 -21.61 10.40
C ASP A 279 -6.45 -22.98 9.96
N CYS A 280 -7.18 -24.03 10.34
CA CYS A 280 -6.95 -25.43 9.95
C CYS A 280 -8.25 -26.06 9.40
N SER A 281 -9.15 -25.25 8.83
CA SER A 281 -10.33 -25.71 8.10
C SER A 281 -9.95 -26.42 6.79
N GLY A 282 -10.87 -27.19 6.21
CA GLY A 282 -10.64 -27.92 4.96
C GLY A 282 -10.21 -27.02 3.79
N SER A 283 -10.55 -25.72 3.81
CA SER A 283 -10.13 -24.75 2.79
C SER A 283 -8.60 -24.51 2.75
N MET A 284 -7.89 -24.91 3.81
CA MET A 284 -6.44 -24.82 3.97
C MET A 284 -5.70 -26.04 3.42
N GLU A 285 -6.39 -27.04 2.88
CA GLU A 285 -5.75 -28.24 2.32
C GLU A 285 -4.73 -27.90 1.21
N GLY A 286 -3.70 -28.74 1.08
CA GLY A 286 -2.63 -28.59 0.11
C GLY A 286 -1.57 -27.56 0.53
N ASP A 287 -1.09 -26.77 -0.43
CA ASP A 287 0.07 -25.89 -0.23
C ASP A 287 -0.15 -24.82 0.86
N LYS A 288 -1.41 -24.45 1.15
CA LYS A 288 -1.74 -23.41 2.15
C LYS A 288 -1.38 -23.84 3.57
N ILE A 289 -1.76 -25.03 4.00
CA ILE A 289 -1.42 -25.53 5.35
C ILE A 289 0.09 -25.76 5.48
N ASP A 290 0.75 -26.15 4.39
CA ASP A 290 2.20 -26.33 4.35
C ASP A 290 2.94 -24.99 4.48
N ALA A 291 2.48 -23.95 3.79
CA ALA A 291 2.99 -22.58 3.94
C ALA A 291 2.74 -22.05 5.36
N ALA A 292 1.54 -22.24 5.90
CA ALA A 292 1.20 -21.85 7.28
C ALA A 292 2.12 -22.53 8.31
N ARG A 293 2.43 -23.81 8.10
CA ARG A 293 3.37 -24.56 8.95
C ARG A 293 4.77 -23.95 8.94
N GLN A 294 5.29 -23.63 7.76
CA GLN A 294 6.61 -23.02 7.62
C GLN A 294 6.68 -21.63 8.26
N ALA A 295 5.67 -20.79 8.02
CA ALA A 295 5.56 -19.46 8.64
C ALA A 295 5.50 -19.55 10.17
N MET A 296 4.70 -20.47 10.70
CA MET A 296 4.59 -20.67 12.15
C MET A 296 5.89 -21.16 12.79
N LEU A 297 6.66 -22.00 12.12
CA LEU A 297 8.00 -22.38 12.60
C LEU A 297 8.97 -21.19 12.61
N LEU A 298 8.85 -20.28 11.64
CA LEU A 298 9.64 -19.05 11.62
C LEU A 298 9.25 -18.13 12.79
N PHE A 299 7.96 -17.84 12.95
CA PHE A 299 7.46 -16.99 14.03
C PHE A 299 7.80 -17.53 15.42
N LEU A 300 7.63 -18.84 15.64
CA LEU A 300 7.99 -19.48 16.91
C LEU A 300 9.48 -19.28 17.24
N LYS A 301 10.37 -19.35 16.25
CA LYS A 301 11.81 -19.15 16.43
C LYS A 301 12.21 -17.69 16.60
N SER A 302 11.39 -16.77 16.12
CA SER A 302 11.61 -15.32 16.23
C SER A 302 11.00 -14.71 17.50
N LEU A 303 10.34 -15.50 18.35
CA LEU A 303 9.77 -15.03 19.60
C LEU A 303 10.86 -14.44 20.53
N PRO A 304 10.60 -13.30 21.19
CA PRO A 304 11.54 -12.72 22.15
C PRO A 304 11.84 -13.65 23.33
N VAL A 305 13.04 -13.53 23.89
CA VAL A 305 13.40 -14.22 25.14
C VAL A 305 12.48 -13.72 26.26
N ASN A 306 12.09 -14.62 27.17
CA ASN A 306 11.18 -14.34 28.30
C ASN A 306 9.76 -13.92 27.91
N CYS A 307 9.35 -14.13 26.66
CA CYS A 307 7.94 -13.97 26.29
C CYS A 307 7.08 -15.15 26.77
N ARG A 308 5.77 -14.96 26.71
CA ARG A 308 4.78 -16.02 26.87
C ARG A 308 4.09 -16.23 25.54
N PHE A 309 3.69 -17.47 25.24
CA PHE A 309 2.97 -17.74 24.01
C PHE A 309 1.92 -18.85 24.13
N ASN A 310 1.04 -18.93 23.14
CA ASN A 310 0.14 -20.06 22.89
C ASN A 310 -0.13 -20.18 21.38
N ILE A 311 -0.54 -21.36 20.94
CA ILE A 311 -0.98 -21.64 19.58
C ILE A 311 -2.38 -22.22 19.65
N ILE A 312 -3.31 -21.61 18.93
CA ILE A 312 -4.71 -22.01 18.83
C ILE A 312 -4.98 -22.31 17.37
N ARG A 313 -5.29 -23.57 17.08
CA ARG A 313 -5.76 -24.01 15.75
C ARG A 313 -7.28 -23.91 15.75
N PHE A 314 -7.89 -23.40 14.69
CA PHE A 314 -9.35 -23.27 14.60
C PHE A 314 -9.90 -23.71 13.24
N GLY A 315 -11.17 -24.10 13.24
CA GLY A 315 -12.02 -24.47 12.11
C GLY A 315 -13.47 -24.46 12.58
N SER A 316 -14.24 -25.52 12.33
CA SER A 316 -15.53 -25.75 12.99
C SER A 316 -15.39 -25.97 14.51
N HIS A 317 -14.22 -26.43 14.95
CA HIS A 317 -13.83 -26.53 16.37
C HIS A 317 -12.43 -25.95 16.56
N TYR A 318 -11.99 -25.74 17.81
CA TYR A 318 -10.65 -25.23 18.10
C TYR A 318 -9.85 -26.16 19.01
N GLN A 319 -8.53 -26.09 18.88
CA GLN A 319 -7.58 -26.81 19.71
C GLN A 319 -6.46 -25.86 20.15
N SER A 320 -6.22 -25.78 21.46
CA SER A 320 -5.14 -24.99 22.03
C SER A 320 -3.94 -25.87 22.41
N LEU A 321 -2.72 -25.38 22.18
CA LEU A 321 -1.49 -26.02 22.65
C LEU A 321 -1.44 -26.14 24.18
N PHE A 322 -1.96 -25.13 24.88
CA PHE A 322 -1.96 -25.07 26.34
C PHE A 322 -3.40 -24.99 26.88
N GLU A 323 -4.12 -26.11 26.93
CA GLU A 323 -5.54 -26.13 27.36
C GLU A 323 -5.78 -25.59 28.79
N LYS A 324 -4.79 -25.72 29.69
CA LYS A 324 -4.92 -25.33 31.11
C LYS A 324 -4.44 -23.91 31.41
N LYS A 325 -3.86 -23.20 30.44
CA LYS A 325 -3.27 -21.85 30.64
C LYS A 325 -3.49 -21.01 29.39
N VAL A 326 -3.80 -19.72 29.56
CA VAL A 326 -3.92 -18.79 28.42
C VAL A 326 -2.63 -18.77 27.59
N THR A 327 -1.47 -18.75 28.26
CA THR A 327 -0.13 -18.89 27.64
C THR A 327 0.87 -19.59 28.55
N ALA A 328 1.98 -20.06 27.97
CA ALA A 328 3.13 -20.60 28.70
C ALA A 328 4.40 -19.81 28.39
N ILE A 329 5.38 -19.85 29.31
CA ILE A 329 6.68 -19.21 29.14
C ILE A 329 7.43 -19.88 27.99
N TYR A 330 8.00 -19.09 27.08
CA TYR A 330 8.84 -19.57 26.01
C TYR A 330 10.15 -20.15 26.55
N ASN A 331 10.31 -21.47 26.41
CA ASN A 331 11.50 -22.23 26.82
C ASN A 331 11.64 -23.49 25.96
N GLU A 332 12.71 -24.25 26.15
CA GLU A 332 13.00 -25.44 25.32
C GLU A 332 11.87 -26.49 25.37
N GLU A 333 11.26 -26.73 26.53
CA GLU A 333 10.18 -27.71 26.68
C GLU A 333 8.92 -27.30 25.91
N THR A 334 8.48 -26.05 26.09
CA THR A 334 7.28 -25.51 25.43
C THR A 334 7.50 -25.32 23.93
N MET A 335 8.71 -24.91 23.53
CA MET A 335 9.12 -24.84 22.13
C MET A 335 9.07 -26.21 21.46
N ASN A 336 9.58 -27.27 22.11
CA ASN A 336 9.52 -28.62 21.57
C ASN A 336 8.08 -29.13 21.44
N LYS A 337 7.19 -28.81 22.38
CA LYS A 337 5.75 -29.12 22.27
C LYS A 337 5.11 -28.38 21.09
N ALA A 338 5.37 -27.09 20.97
CA ALA A 338 4.87 -26.26 19.87
C ALA A 338 5.35 -26.78 18.50
N GLN A 339 6.64 -27.09 18.36
CA GLN A 339 7.19 -27.63 17.12
C GLN A 339 6.55 -28.96 16.72
N LYS A 340 6.24 -29.84 17.68
CA LYS A 340 5.54 -31.09 17.41
C LYS A 340 4.12 -30.83 16.89
N MET A 341 3.37 -29.95 17.55
CA MET A 341 2.04 -29.56 17.09
C MET A 341 2.08 -28.95 15.69
N ILE A 342 2.99 -28.01 15.42
CA ILE A 342 3.13 -27.37 14.12
C ILE A 342 3.50 -28.41 13.05
N LYS A 343 4.46 -29.30 13.31
CA LYS A 343 4.86 -30.36 12.36
C LYS A 343 3.72 -31.29 11.98
N LEU A 344 2.82 -31.58 12.91
CA LEU A 344 1.66 -32.44 12.72
C LEU A 344 0.41 -31.69 12.26
N MET A 345 0.50 -30.37 12.08
CA MET A 345 -0.63 -29.52 11.71
C MET A 345 -1.15 -29.88 10.32
N GLN A 346 -2.44 -30.20 10.25
CA GLN A 346 -3.20 -30.51 9.04
C GLN A 346 -4.49 -29.66 8.98
N ALA A 347 -5.13 -29.64 7.82
CA ALA A 347 -6.42 -29.00 7.58
C ALA A 347 -7.58 -29.92 8.05
N ASP A 348 -7.59 -30.25 9.33
CA ASP A 348 -8.43 -31.32 9.92
C ASP A 348 -9.49 -30.81 10.90
N LEU A 349 -9.69 -29.49 11.02
CA LEU A 349 -10.64 -28.90 11.99
C LEU A 349 -12.03 -28.60 11.41
N GLY A 350 -12.39 -29.25 10.31
CA GLY A 350 -13.74 -29.26 9.73
C GLY A 350 -13.86 -28.53 8.38
N GLU A 351 -14.94 -28.82 7.66
CA GLU A 351 -15.31 -28.18 6.39
C GLU A 351 -16.32 -27.06 6.67
N TYR A 352 -16.27 -25.99 5.87
CA TYR A 352 -17.29 -24.94 5.88
C TYR A 352 -18.49 -25.32 5.02
#